data_AF-A0A6L9F3T2-F1
#
_entry.id   AF-A0A6L9F3T2-F1
#
_cell.length_a   1.000
_cell.length_b   1.000
_cell.length_c   1.000
_cell.angle_alpha   90.00
_cell.angle_beta   90.00
_cell.angle_gamma   90.00
#
_symmetry.space_group_name_H-M   'P 1'
#
loop_
_entity.id
_entity.type
_entity.pdbx_description
1 polymer ?
#
loop_
_entity_poly.entity_id
_entity_poly.type
_entity_poly.pdbx_seq_one_letter_code
_entity_poly.pdbx_strand_id
1 'polypeptide(L)'
;MNQEVYKKIEAYLGGSMSPEEIILFENELKENQSLREEVKLYGQLNRYLGDKGLESEVSNSRYVENIKQVLAHEETAQIKDKLKSIGDEYHQSKASVKRKKYLLIAAAAIILIAMSIGVQFFSNNKTLYDEYYNANDLPSLVNRGNTQDLLIKGSNLFEEKKYREALDAFSSYQKNNNEINNQVTLYMGMLYLELNESDKALDMFDLVITSNKLNSSKGLWFKALTYLRIEDTRNAELILKEIVKKPSNFKFKEAKELLDRF
;
A
#
# COMPACT_ATOMS: atom_id res chain seq x y z
N MET A 1 -22.54 -11.03 8.67
CA MET A 1 -23.94 -10.54 8.74
C MET A 1 -24.57 -10.74 7.38
N ASN A 2 -25.77 -11.30 7.31
CA ASN A 2 -26.43 -11.65 6.05
C ASN A 2 -27.08 -10.39 5.43
N GLN A 3 -26.84 -10.12 4.14
CA GLN A 3 -27.39 -8.92 3.45
C GLN A 3 -28.92 -8.82 3.51
N GLU A 4 -29.59 -9.97 3.64
CA GLU A 4 -31.04 -10.08 3.83
C GLU A 4 -31.54 -9.42 5.13
N VAL A 5 -30.77 -9.54 6.22
CA VAL A 5 -31.15 -9.00 7.55
C VAL A 5 -31.15 -7.48 7.53
N TYR A 6 -30.13 -6.89 6.90
CA TYR A 6 -30.00 -5.45 6.74
C TYR A 6 -31.22 -4.82 6.03
N LYS A 7 -31.65 -5.42 4.91
CA LYS A 7 -32.81 -4.95 4.14
C LYS A 7 -34.10 -5.00 4.95
N LYS A 8 -34.30 -6.05 5.76
CA LYS A 8 -35.44 -6.16 6.67
C LYS A 8 -35.43 -5.06 7.73
N ILE A 9 -34.27 -4.75 8.32
CA ILE A 9 -34.16 -3.69 9.33
C ILE A 9 -34.50 -2.32 8.72
N GLU A 10 -34.01 -2.02 7.52
CA GLU A 10 -34.33 -0.77 6.83
C GLU A 10 -35.81 -0.65 6.48
N ALA A 11 -36.42 -1.71 5.93
CA ALA A 11 -37.85 -1.69 5.58
C ALA A 11 -38.75 -1.56 6.82
N TYR A 12 -38.38 -2.18 7.94
CA TYR A 12 -39.08 -2.06 9.22
C TYR A 12 -39.00 -0.63 9.78
N LEU A 13 -37.80 -0.05 9.83
CA LEU A 13 -37.59 1.31 10.35
C LEU A 13 -38.14 2.40 9.41
N GLY A 14 -38.19 2.13 8.10
CA GLY A 14 -38.75 3.01 7.07
C GLY A 14 -40.26 2.89 6.86
N GLY A 15 -40.92 1.94 7.53
CA GLY A 15 -42.37 1.73 7.42
C GLY A 15 -42.83 1.18 6.06
N SER A 16 -41.95 0.52 5.31
CA SER A 16 -42.24 0.00 3.97
C SER A 16 -42.57 -1.51 3.96
N MET A 17 -42.74 -2.13 5.12
CA MET A 17 -43.19 -3.53 5.26
C MET A 17 -44.71 -3.64 5.20
N SER A 18 -45.21 -4.75 4.65
CA SER A 18 -46.63 -5.12 4.76
C SER A 18 -47.01 -5.51 6.20
N PRO A 19 -48.30 -5.45 6.57
CA PRO A 19 -48.76 -5.86 7.91
C PRO A 19 -48.33 -7.29 8.29
N GLU A 20 -48.35 -8.22 7.34
CA GLU A 20 -47.95 -9.61 7.54
C GLU A 20 -46.43 -9.74 7.82
N GLU A 21 -45.61 -8.96 7.12
CA GLU A 21 -44.15 -8.93 7.32
C GLU A 21 -43.76 -8.30 8.65
N ILE A 22 -44.48 -7.27 9.10
CA ILE A 22 -44.26 -6.63 10.41
C ILE A 22 -44.49 -7.65 11.53
N ILE A 23 -45.59 -8.42 11.47
CA ILE A 23 -45.91 -9.42 12.50
C ILE A 23 -44.81 -10.49 12.57
N LEU A 24 -44.33 -10.96 11.41
CA LEU A 24 -43.27 -11.97 11.34
C LEU A 24 -41.95 -11.43 11.90
N PHE A 25 -41.58 -10.20 11.53
CA PHE A 25 -40.35 -9.56 12.00
C PHE A 25 -40.39 -9.22 13.49
N GLU A 26 -41.54 -8.80 14.02
CA GLU A 26 -41.71 -8.56 15.46
C GLU A 26 -41.60 -9.85 16.29
N ASN A 27 -42.02 -10.99 15.75
CA ASN A 27 -41.82 -12.28 16.39
C ASN A 27 -40.33 -12.70 16.35
N GLU A 28 -39.64 -12.51 15.22
CA GLU A 28 -38.18 -12.69 15.13
C GLU A 28 -37.44 -11.82 16.16
N LEU A 29 -37.89 -10.57 16.36
CA LEU A 29 -37.32 -9.67 17.36
C LEU A 29 -37.56 -10.14 18.80
N LYS A 30 -38.68 -10.81 19.11
CA LYS A 30 -38.90 -11.35 20.47
C LYS A 30 -37.94 -12.49 20.79
N GLU A 31 -37.67 -13.36 19.82
CA GLU A 31 -36.84 -14.54 20.01
C GLU A 31 -35.33 -14.24 19.88
N ASN A 32 -34.94 -13.25 19.08
CA ASN A 32 -33.54 -12.97 18.79
C ASN A 32 -33.02 -11.67 19.44
N GLN A 33 -32.25 -11.81 20.51
CA GLN A 33 -31.63 -10.67 21.20
C GLN A 33 -30.65 -9.88 20.30
N SER A 34 -29.84 -10.57 19.51
CA SER A 34 -28.85 -9.92 18.64
C SER A 34 -29.54 -9.02 17.60
N LEU A 35 -30.66 -9.49 17.04
CA LEU A 35 -31.43 -8.72 16.06
C LEU A 35 -32.07 -7.46 16.68
N ARG A 36 -32.53 -7.52 17.94
CA ARG A 36 -33.03 -6.34 18.66
C ARG A 36 -31.95 -5.27 18.85
N GLU A 37 -30.75 -5.70 19.21
CA GLU A 37 -29.61 -4.80 19.41
C GLU A 37 -29.20 -4.15 18.07
N GLU A 38 -29.27 -4.91 16.98
CA GLU A 38 -29.01 -4.43 15.63
C GLU A 38 -30.04 -3.39 15.15
N VAL A 39 -31.34 -3.66 15.29
CA VAL A 39 -32.41 -2.70 14.99
C VAL A 39 -32.25 -1.40 15.80
N LYS A 40 -31.87 -1.51 17.08
CA LYS A 40 -31.62 -0.35 17.94
C LYS A 40 -30.44 0.48 17.45
N LEU A 41 -29.36 -0.16 17.03
CA LEU A 41 -28.17 0.50 16.47
C LEU A 41 -28.51 1.22 15.16
N TYR A 42 -29.22 0.56 14.25
CA TYR A 42 -29.68 1.16 12.99
C TYR A 42 -30.64 2.33 13.22
N GLY A 43 -31.57 2.23 14.17
CA GLY A 43 -32.46 3.34 14.54
C GLY A 43 -31.73 4.51 15.20
N GLN A 44 -30.59 4.28 15.86
CA GLN A 44 -29.73 5.37 16.36
C GLN A 44 -28.96 6.03 15.21
N LEU A 45 -28.45 5.24 14.27
CA LEU A 45 -27.77 5.75 13.08
C LEU A 45 -28.71 6.58 12.18
N ASN A 46 -29.94 6.09 11.92
CA ASN A 46 -30.94 6.84 11.15
C ASN A 46 -31.34 8.15 11.82
N ARG A 47 -31.37 8.24 13.15
CA ARG A 47 -31.60 9.51 13.86
C ARG A 47 -30.42 10.47 13.75
N TYR A 48 -29.20 9.95 13.75
CA TYR A 48 -27.99 10.75 13.56
C TYR A 48 -27.84 11.26 12.11
N LEU A 49 -28.32 10.49 11.14
CA LEU A 49 -28.29 10.83 9.71
C LEU A 49 -29.55 11.61 9.24
N GLY A 50 -30.70 11.44 9.91
CA GLY A 50 -32.00 12.04 9.58
C GLY A 50 -32.09 13.56 9.82
N ASP A 51 -31.11 14.16 10.51
CA ASP A 51 -30.95 15.62 10.61
C ASP A 51 -30.49 16.25 9.27
N LYS A 52 -30.29 15.44 8.22
CA LYS A 52 -29.85 15.87 6.88
C LYS A 52 -30.76 15.47 5.71
N GLY A 53 -32.03 15.20 5.97
CA GLY A 53 -32.99 15.15 4.88
C GLY A 53 -34.24 14.43 5.30
N LEU A 54 -35.37 15.15 5.21
CA LEU A 54 -36.70 14.68 4.81
C LEU A 54 -37.64 15.89 4.93
N GLU A 55 -37.54 16.83 3.97
CA GLU A 55 -38.59 17.79 3.67
C GLU A 55 -39.56 17.14 2.67
N SER A 56 -40.70 16.68 3.17
CA SER A 56 -41.96 16.33 2.45
C SER A 56 -42.71 15.37 3.37
N GLU A 57 -43.97 15.50 3.76
CA GLU A 57 -45.15 16.18 3.24
C GLU A 57 -46.14 16.21 4.41
N VAL A 58 -46.30 17.33 5.10
CA VAL A 58 -47.46 17.55 6.00
C VAL A 58 -47.92 19.00 5.84
N SER A 59 -48.22 19.40 4.60
CA SER A 59 -48.89 20.67 4.33
C SER A 59 -50.39 20.42 4.18
N ASN A 60 -51.19 21.16 4.95
CA ASN A 60 -52.65 21.33 4.84
C ASN A 60 -53.54 20.42 5.70
N SER A 61 -53.17 20.18 6.96
CA SER A 61 -54.16 19.82 8.00
C SER A 61 -54.73 21.07 8.65
N ARG A 62 -56.03 21.04 8.99
CA ARG A 62 -56.74 22.06 9.81
C ARG A 62 -55.98 22.42 11.11
N TYR A 63 -55.15 21.49 11.60
CA TYR A 63 -54.25 21.69 12.73
C TYR A 63 -53.13 22.71 12.45
N VAL A 64 -52.53 22.67 11.26
CA VAL A 64 -51.48 23.60 10.82
C VAL A 64 -52.04 25.02 10.70
N GLU A 65 -53.29 25.14 10.26
CA GLU A 65 -53.97 26.42 10.09
C GLU A 65 -54.32 27.08 11.44
N ASN A 66 -54.78 26.28 12.41
CA ASN A 66 -54.99 26.74 13.78
C ASN A 66 -53.67 27.15 14.47
N ILE A 67 -52.57 26.43 14.22
CA ILE A 67 -51.24 26.81 14.71
C ILE A 67 -50.79 28.14 14.09
N LYS A 68 -51.02 28.36 12.79
CA LYS A 68 -50.69 29.63 12.12
C LYS A 68 -51.45 30.80 12.74
N GLN A 69 -52.72 30.63 13.11
CA GLN A 69 -53.49 31.68 13.79
C GLN A 69 -52.97 31.98 15.20
N VAL A 70 -52.61 30.95 15.98
CA VAL A 70 -52.01 31.12 17.32
C VAL A 70 -50.63 31.80 17.25
N LEU A 71 -49.85 31.52 16.20
CA LEU A 71 -48.56 32.15 15.94
C LEU A 71 -48.68 33.59 15.38
N ALA A 72 -49.87 34.00 14.93
CA ALA A 72 -50.14 35.34 14.41
C ALA A 72 -50.66 36.31 15.49
N HIS A 73 -50.85 35.86 16.72
CA HIS A 73 -51.24 36.71 17.85
C HIS A 73 -50.07 37.60 18.31
N GLU A 74 -50.35 38.86 18.67
CA GLU A 74 -49.34 39.85 19.06
C GLU A 74 -48.41 39.39 20.21
N GLU A 75 -48.90 38.53 21.11
CA GLU A 75 -48.11 37.99 22.22
C GLU A 75 -47.08 36.93 21.77
N THR A 76 -47.33 36.18 20.69
CA THR A 76 -46.38 35.17 20.17
C THR A 76 -45.32 35.79 19.25
N ALA A 77 -45.61 36.95 18.65
CA ALA A 77 -44.61 37.74 17.90
C ALA A 77 -43.46 38.22 18.81
N GLN A 78 -43.76 38.69 20.03
CA GLN A 78 -42.75 39.11 21.00
C GLN A 78 -41.89 37.95 21.51
N ILE A 79 -42.47 36.75 21.62
CA ILE A 79 -41.76 35.52 22.01
C ILE A 79 -40.81 35.07 20.89
N LYS A 80 -41.23 35.19 19.62
CA LYS A 80 -40.39 34.89 18.45
C LYS A 80 -39.16 35.79 18.37
N ASP A 81 -39.33 37.09 18.60
CA ASP A 81 -38.20 38.04 18.57
C ASP A 81 -37.24 37.83 19.74
N LYS A 82 -37.75 37.49 20.92
CA LYS A 82 -36.94 37.15 22.09
C LYS A 82 -36.21 35.81 21.95
N LEU A 83 -36.84 34.81 21.32
CA LEU A 83 -36.20 33.54 20.97
C LEU A 83 -35.14 33.72 19.88
N LYS A 84 -35.38 34.61 18.91
CA LYS A 84 -34.41 34.93 17.86
C LYS A 84 -33.19 35.65 18.44
N SER A 85 -33.39 36.62 19.35
CA SER A 85 -32.25 37.27 20.03
C SER A 85 -31.47 36.29 20.91
N ILE A 86 -32.13 35.33 21.56
CA ILE A 86 -31.47 34.26 22.34
C ILE A 86 -30.71 33.29 21.40
N GLY A 87 -31.27 32.96 20.23
CA GLY A 87 -30.63 32.11 19.23
C GLY A 87 -29.41 32.77 18.57
N ASP A 88 -29.52 34.05 18.23
CA ASP A 88 -28.44 34.85 17.63
C ASP A 88 -27.27 35.08 18.63
N GLU A 89 -27.58 35.23 19.92
CA GLU A 89 -26.59 35.33 21.00
C GLU A 89 -25.91 33.98 21.31
N TYR A 90 -26.63 32.87 21.14
CA TYR A 90 -26.08 31.51 21.29
C TYR A 90 -25.17 31.07 20.13
N HIS A 91 -25.34 31.66 18.92
CA HIS A 91 -24.54 31.30 17.73
C HIS A 91 -23.35 32.21 17.44
N GLN A 92 -23.16 33.32 18.18
CA GLN A 92 -21.99 34.20 18.00
C GLN A 92 -20.80 33.92 18.94
N SER A 93 -20.79 32.84 19.74
CA SER A 93 -19.55 32.42 20.39
C SER A 93 -19.31 30.90 20.34
N LYS A 94 -18.11 30.53 19.85
CA LYS A 94 -17.47 29.20 19.91
C LYS A 94 -17.68 28.22 18.75
N ALA A 95 -17.86 28.68 17.52
CA ALA A 95 -17.46 27.89 16.37
C ALA A 95 -16.03 28.23 15.90
N SER A 96 -15.19 27.20 15.76
CA SER A 96 -13.99 27.15 14.88
C SER A 96 -12.56 27.10 15.44
N VAL A 97 -12.31 26.72 16.70
CA VAL A 97 -10.93 26.33 17.11
C VAL A 97 -10.81 24.87 17.55
N LYS A 98 -11.80 24.30 18.26
CA LYS A 98 -11.74 22.90 18.71
C LYS A 98 -11.89 21.90 17.55
N ARG A 99 -12.76 22.16 16.56
CA ARG A 99 -13.01 21.26 15.42
C ARG A 99 -11.77 21.10 14.51
N LYS A 100 -11.01 22.19 14.28
CA LYS A 100 -9.74 22.13 13.54
C LYS A 100 -8.66 21.34 14.29
N LYS A 101 -8.58 21.46 15.62
CA LYS A 101 -7.64 20.67 16.44
C LYS A 101 -7.94 19.17 16.39
N TYR A 102 -9.21 18.77 16.50
CA TYR A 102 -9.58 17.34 16.38
C TYR A 102 -9.40 16.79 14.97
N LEU A 103 -9.61 17.60 13.92
CA LEU A 103 -9.30 17.20 12.54
C LEU A 103 -7.79 17.01 12.32
N LEU A 104 -6.95 17.88 12.90
CA LEU A 104 -5.49 17.73 12.84
C LEU A 104 -5.01 16.49 13.60
N ILE A 105 -5.60 16.20 14.76
CA ILE A 105 -5.29 14.99 15.55
C ILE A 105 -5.72 13.72 14.80
N ALA A 106 -6.91 13.72 14.18
CA ALA A 106 -7.40 12.59 13.40
C ALA A 106 -6.54 12.34 12.14
N ALA A 107 -6.12 13.40 11.45
CA ALA A 107 -5.21 13.29 10.31
C ALA A 107 -3.84 12.72 10.73
N ALA A 108 -3.28 13.18 11.87
CA ALA A 108 -2.03 12.63 12.40
C ALA A 108 -2.18 11.15 12.81
N ALA A 109 -3.32 10.76 13.41
CA ALA A 109 -3.60 9.37 13.75
C ALA A 109 -3.72 8.48 12.50
N ILE A 110 -4.38 8.94 11.44
CA ILE A 110 -4.46 8.21 10.16
C ILE A 110 -3.08 8.06 9.54
N ILE A 111 -2.24 9.10 9.57
CA ILE A 111 -0.86 9.03 9.07
C ILE A 111 -0.04 8.04 9.90
N LEU A 112 -0.14 8.06 11.23
CA LEU A 112 0.58 7.11 12.10
C LEU A 112 0.10 5.67 11.91
N ILE A 113 -1.20 5.47 11.69
CA ILE A 113 -1.78 4.15 11.39
C ILE A 113 -1.35 3.69 9.99
N ALA A 114 -1.39 4.55 8.97
CA ALA A 114 -0.92 4.25 7.62
C ALA A 114 0.59 3.98 7.59
N MET A 115 1.38 4.71 8.39
CA MET A 115 2.82 4.50 8.53
C MET A 115 3.12 3.22 9.32
N SER A 116 2.32 2.89 10.34
CA SER A 116 2.44 1.63 11.09
C SER A 116 2.07 0.41 10.23
N ILE A 117 1.00 0.50 9.45
CA ILE A 117 0.59 -0.54 8.49
C ILE A 117 1.62 -0.66 7.37
N GLY A 118 2.08 0.47 6.81
CA GLY A 118 3.13 0.49 5.80
C GLY A 118 4.41 -0.20 6.30
N VAL A 119 4.90 0.17 7.48
CA VAL A 119 6.09 -0.46 8.08
C VAL A 119 5.88 -1.96 8.30
N GLN A 120 4.68 -2.42 8.71
CA GLN A 120 4.41 -3.85 8.85
C GLN A 120 4.36 -4.61 7.52
N PHE A 121 3.88 -4.01 6.43
CA PHE A 121 3.92 -4.60 5.08
C PHE A 121 5.33 -4.56 4.45
N PHE A 122 6.16 -3.58 4.78
CA PHE A 122 7.54 -3.48 4.29
C PHE A 122 8.58 -4.23 5.16
N SER A 123 8.24 -4.63 6.38
CA SER A 123 9.23 -5.13 7.35
C SER A 123 9.49 -6.64 7.30
N ASN A 124 8.69 -7.48 6.62
CA ASN A 124 8.83 -8.94 6.76
C ASN A 124 8.53 -9.79 5.50
N ASN A 125 8.34 -9.19 4.33
CA ASN A 125 8.23 -9.96 3.09
C ASN A 125 9.63 -10.11 2.47
N LYS A 126 10.35 -11.17 2.85
CA LYS A 126 11.60 -11.55 2.18
C LYS A 126 11.30 -11.79 0.70
N THR A 127 11.88 -10.98 -0.19
CA THR A 127 11.64 -11.12 -1.63
C THR A 127 12.31 -12.38 -2.18
N LEU A 128 11.88 -12.87 -3.35
CA LEU A 128 12.58 -13.98 -4.04
C LEU A 128 14.04 -13.61 -4.32
N TYR A 129 14.33 -12.34 -4.60
CA TYR A 129 15.71 -11.86 -4.71
C TYR A 129 16.48 -12.09 -3.41
N ASP A 130 15.95 -11.69 -2.26
CA ASP A 130 16.62 -11.85 -0.95
C ASP A 130 16.82 -13.31 -0.55
N GLU A 131 16.00 -14.22 -1.08
CA GLU A 131 16.13 -15.66 -0.83
C GLU A 131 17.27 -16.29 -1.64
N TYR A 132 17.42 -15.89 -2.91
CA TYR A 132 18.35 -16.52 -3.84
C TYR A 132 19.67 -15.76 -4.04
N TYR A 133 19.73 -14.47 -3.70
CA TYR A 133 20.97 -13.70 -3.77
C TYR A 133 21.94 -14.12 -2.66
N ASN A 134 23.19 -14.39 -3.07
CA ASN A 134 24.29 -14.64 -2.15
C ASN A 134 25.55 -13.92 -2.63
N ALA A 135 26.12 -13.06 -1.79
CA ALA A 135 27.34 -12.32 -2.12
C ALA A 135 28.54 -13.23 -2.44
N ASN A 136 28.58 -14.45 -1.88
CA ASN A 136 29.64 -15.44 -2.15
C ASN A 136 29.58 -16.03 -3.56
N ASP A 137 28.50 -15.78 -4.32
CA ASP A 137 28.41 -16.18 -5.72
C ASP A 137 29.27 -15.28 -6.65
N LEU A 138 29.64 -14.09 -6.17
CA LEU A 138 30.58 -13.21 -6.85
C LEU A 138 31.99 -13.84 -6.89
N PRO A 139 32.73 -13.67 -8.00
CA PRO A 139 34.08 -14.21 -8.11
C PRO A 139 35.06 -13.51 -7.16
N SER A 140 36.02 -14.24 -6.61
CA SER A 140 37.13 -13.58 -5.91
C SER A 140 37.99 -12.80 -6.90
N LEU A 141 38.27 -11.53 -6.58
CA LEU A 141 39.12 -10.65 -7.39
C LEU A 141 40.62 -10.73 -7.02
N VAL A 142 41.01 -11.65 -6.12
CA VAL A 142 42.40 -11.79 -5.67
C VAL A 142 43.22 -12.50 -6.76
N ASN A 143 43.94 -11.74 -7.59
CA ASN A 143 44.87 -12.30 -8.58
C ASN A 143 46.18 -11.51 -8.65
N ARG A 144 47.30 -12.21 -8.85
CA ARG A 144 48.69 -11.71 -8.78
C ARG A 144 49.03 -10.77 -9.95
N GLY A 145 49.20 -9.47 -9.72
CA GLY A 145 49.66 -8.49 -10.72
C GLY A 145 49.71 -7.05 -10.22
N ASN A 146 50.41 -6.16 -10.94
CA ASN A 146 50.69 -4.77 -10.51
C ASN A 146 49.49 -3.80 -10.54
N THR A 147 48.33 -4.19 -11.09
CA THR A 147 47.08 -3.40 -11.08
C THR A 147 46.15 -3.78 -9.92
N GLN A 148 46.71 -4.47 -8.91
CA GLN A 148 45.97 -4.96 -7.73
C GLN A 148 45.33 -3.85 -6.91
N ASP A 149 45.93 -2.66 -6.85
CA ASP A 149 45.47 -1.60 -5.93
C ASP A 149 44.02 -1.18 -6.21
N LEU A 150 43.64 -1.03 -7.48
CA LEU A 150 42.26 -0.64 -7.82
C LEU A 150 41.25 -1.78 -7.58
N LEU A 151 41.67 -3.04 -7.79
CA LEU A 151 40.81 -4.20 -7.50
C LEU A 151 40.58 -4.37 -6.01
N ILE A 152 41.65 -4.30 -5.20
CA ILE A 152 41.58 -4.39 -3.75
C ILE A 152 40.76 -3.22 -3.21
N LYS A 153 41.04 -2.00 -3.67
CA LYS A 153 40.27 -0.82 -3.30
C LYS A 153 38.79 -0.97 -3.63
N GLY A 154 38.46 -1.38 -4.86
CA GLY A 154 37.08 -1.60 -5.29
C GLY A 154 36.35 -2.64 -4.45
N SER A 155 36.99 -3.79 -4.17
CA SER A 155 36.43 -4.84 -3.32
C SER A 155 36.19 -4.37 -1.89
N ASN A 156 37.16 -3.69 -1.27
CA ASN A 156 37.00 -3.17 0.09
C ASN A 156 35.86 -2.15 0.16
N LEU A 157 35.78 -1.23 -0.82
CA LEU A 157 34.68 -0.25 -0.90
C LEU A 157 33.32 -0.92 -1.12
N PHE A 158 33.27 -2.02 -1.89
CA PHE A 158 32.05 -2.82 -2.06
C PHE A 158 31.61 -3.45 -0.73
N GLU A 159 32.52 -4.05 0.02
CA GLU A 159 32.26 -4.63 1.35
C GLU A 159 31.84 -3.56 2.37
N GLU A 160 32.45 -2.38 2.31
CA GLU A 160 32.08 -1.20 3.11
C GLU A 160 30.77 -0.52 2.64
N LYS A 161 30.12 -1.04 1.60
CA LYS A 161 28.89 -0.50 0.99
C LYS A 161 29.02 0.90 0.40
N LYS A 162 30.24 1.34 0.11
CA LYS A 162 30.53 2.61 -0.58
C LYS A 162 30.41 2.42 -2.09
N TYR A 163 29.19 2.17 -2.54
CA TYR A 163 28.94 1.65 -3.89
C TYR A 163 29.41 2.56 -5.02
N ARG A 164 29.23 3.87 -4.89
CA ARG A 164 29.68 4.83 -5.92
C ARG A 164 31.19 4.89 -6.04
N GLU A 165 31.89 4.92 -4.91
CA GLU A 165 33.37 4.92 -4.88
C GLU A 165 33.95 3.59 -5.39
N ALA A 166 33.30 2.47 -5.06
CA ALA A 166 33.67 1.15 -5.58
C ALA A 166 33.53 1.10 -7.11
N LEU A 167 32.42 1.66 -7.63
CA LEU A 167 32.16 1.74 -9.06
C LEU A 167 33.20 2.60 -9.77
N ASP A 168 33.63 3.72 -9.17
CA ASP A 168 34.69 4.58 -9.72
C ASP A 168 36.04 3.84 -9.77
N ALA A 169 36.37 3.07 -8.72
CA ALA A 169 37.58 2.26 -8.68
C ALA A 169 37.59 1.18 -9.76
N PHE A 170 36.50 0.43 -9.91
CA PHE A 170 36.36 -0.60 -10.93
C PHE A 170 36.29 -0.04 -12.36
N SER A 171 35.64 1.10 -12.57
CA SER A 171 35.61 1.78 -13.86
C SER A 171 37.02 2.25 -14.27
N SER A 172 37.78 2.78 -13.32
CA SER A 172 39.18 3.17 -13.53
C SER A 172 40.05 1.95 -13.85
N TYR A 173 39.84 0.83 -13.13
CA TYR A 173 40.51 -0.43 -13.45
C TYR A 173 40.21 -0.87 -14.89
N GLN A 174 38.93 -0.92 -15.29
CA GLN A 174 38.55 -1.37 -16.62
C GLN A 174 39.14 -0.50 -17.73
N LYS A 175 39.18 0.83 -17.51
CA LYS A 175 39.77 1.79 -18.47
C LYS A 175 41.28 1.63 -18.64
N ASN A 176 41.97 1.23 -17.58
CA ASN A 176 43.43 1.05 -17.58
C ASN A 176 43.88 -0.31 -18.10
N ASN A 177 42.96 -1.21 -18.43
CA ASN A 177 43.25 -2.54 -18.98
C ASN A 177 42.73 -2.63 -20.42
N ASN A 178 43.48 -3.31 -21.28
CA ASN A 178 43.13 -3.46 -22.70
C ASN A 178 41.99 -4.47 -22.93
N GLU A 179 41.73 -5.35 -21.97
CA GLU A 179 40.71 -6.40 -22.05
C GLU A 179 39.66 -6.23 -20.96
N ILE A 180 38.42 -6.58 -21.31
CA ILE A 180 37.29 -6.54 -20.38
C ILE A 180 37.47 -7.64 -19.33
N ASN A 181 37.66 -7.24 -18.08
CA ASN A 181 37.64 -8.16 -16.95
C ASN A 181 36.21 -8.46 -16.51
N ASN A 182 35.71 -9.63 -16.89
CA ASN A 182 34.35 -10.05 -16.60
C ASN A 182 34.03 -10.20 -15.11
N GLN A 183 35.04 -10.49 -14.28
CA GLN A 183 34.83 -10.55 -12.84
C GLN A 183 34.53 -9.16 -12.30
N VAL A 184 35.31 -8.16 -12.73
CA VAL A 184 35.06 -6.75 -12.38
C VAL A 184 33.72 -6.28 -12.92
N THR A 185 33.36 -6.66 -14.16
CA THR A 185 32.07 -6.31 -14.75
C THR A 185 30.88 -6.89 -13.96
N LEU A 186 30.99 -8.11 -13.40
CA LEU A 186 29.98 -8.66 -12.49
C LEU A 186 29.80 -7.80 -11.23
N TYR A 187 30.90 -7.34 -10.62
CA TYR A 187 30.84 -6.42 -9.48
C TYR A 187 30.20 -5.08 -9.86
N MET A 188 30.55 -4.52 -11.03
CA MET A 188 29.94 -3.29 -11.52
C MET A 188 28.42 -3.43 -11.71
N GLY A 189 27.95 -4.57 -12.23
CA GLY A 189 26.50 -4.85 -12.33
C GLY A 189 25.81 -4.85 -10.96
N MET A 190 26.39 -5.53 -9.97
CA MET A 190 25.86 -5.51 -8.60
C MET A 190 25.89 -4.11 -7.97
N LEU A 191 26.94 -3.33 -8.22
CA LEU A 191 27.05 -1.96 -7.73
C LEU A 191 25.98 -1.04 -8.32
N TYR A 192 25.73 -1.13 -9.63
CA TYR A 192 24.62 -0.41 -10.26
C TYR A 192 23.28 -0.83 -9.66
N LEU A 193 23.09 -2.12 -9.40
CA LEU A 193 21.87 -2.63 -8.77
C LEU A 193 21.68 -2.06 -7.36
N GLU A 194 22.74 -1.98 -6.55
CA GLU A 194 22.68 -1.35 -5.23
C GLU A 194 22.47 0.17 -5.26
N LEU A 195 22.87 0.82 -6.37
CA LEU A 195 22.60 2.23 -6.63
C LEU A 195 21.19 2.47 -7.21
N ASN A 196 20.36 1.43 -7.33
CA ASN A 196 19.05 1.44 -7.99
C ASN A 196 19.11 1.87 -9.47
N GLU A 197 20.26 1.67 -10.12
CA GLU A 197 20.50 1.93 -11.54
C GLU A 197 20.34 0.61 -12.34
N SER A 198 19.17 -0.03 -12.25
CA SER A 198 18.93 -1.40 -12.73
C SER A 198 19.18 -1.59 -14.23
N ASP A 199 18.89 -0.61 -15.07
CA ASP A 199 19.15 -0.70 -16.51
C ASP A 199 20.65 -0.89 -16.78
N LYS A 200 21.50 -0.12 -16.09
CA LYS A 200 22.96 -0.25 -16.21
C LYS A 200 23.46 -1.56 -15.61
N ALA A 201 22.81 -2.06 -14.56
CA ALA A 201 23.12 -3.37 -14.01
C ALA A 201 22.89 -4.47 -15.06
N LEU A 202 21.74 -4.44 -15.73
CA LEU A 202 21.41 -5.34 -16.83
C LEU A 202 22.42 -5.24 -17.98
N ASP A 203 22.83 -4.03 -18.37
CA ASP A 203 23.85 -3.81 -19.39
C ASP A 203 25.19 -4.48 -19.02
N MET A 204 25.62 -4.37 -17.76
CA MET A 204 26.85 -5.02 -17.28
C MET A 204 26.75 -6.55 -17.32
N PHE A 205 25.59 -7.12 -16.94
CA PHE A 205 25.40 -8.56 -17.02
C PHE A 205 25.33 -9.06 -18.46
N ASP A 206 24.70 -8.31 -19.37
CA ASP A 206 24.70 -8.61 -20.80
C ASP A 206 26.11 -8.55 -21.40
N LEU A 207 26.94 -7.61 -20.96
CA LEU A 207 28.34 -7.55 -21.34
C LEU A 207 29.10 -8.82 -20.90
N VAL A 208 28.88 -9.32 -19.68
CA VAL A 208 29.49 -10.57 -19.19
C VAL A 208 28.99 -11.79 -19.98
N ILE A 209 27.70 -11.82 -20.33
CA ILE A 209 27.09 -12.92 -21.12
C ILE A 209 27.73 -13.00 -22.51
N THR A 210 27.96 -11.86 -23.15
CA THR A 210 28.43 -11.79 -24.54
C THR A 210 29.94 -11.87 -24.70
N SER A 211 30.73 -11.41 -23.71
CA SER A 211 32.18 -11.31 -23.82
C SER A 211 32.92 -12.63 -23.59
N ASN A 212 32.39 -13.55 -22.78
CA ASN A 212 33.10 -14.78 -22.42
C ASN A 212 32.15 -15.93 -22.05
N LYS A 213 32.23 -17.03 -22.81
CA LYS A 213 31.42 -18.23 -22.60
C LYS A 213 31.55 -18.82 -21.20
N LEU A 214 32.73 -18.77 -20.56
CA LEU A 214 32.95 -19.33 -19.23
C LEU A 214 32.16 -18.57 -18.15
N ASN A 215 32.08 -17.24 -18.25
CA ASN A 215 31.38 -16.40 -17.27
C ASN A 215 29.90 -16.16 -17.63
N SER A 216 29.48 -16.53 -18.83
CA SER A 216 28.12 -16.30 -19.32
C SER A 216 27.03 -16.82 -18.39
N SER A 217 27.23 -18.01 -17.79
CA SER A 217 26.25 -18.58 -16.86
C SER A 217 26.11 -17.78 -15.56
N LYS A 218 27.18 -17.15 -15.05
CA LYS A 218 27.11 -16.22 -13.92
C LYS A 218 26.40 -14.93 -14.30
N GLY A 219 26.69 -14.38 -15.48
CA GLY A 219 25.99 -13.21 -16.01
C GLY A 219 24.49 -13.44 -16.13
N LEU A 220 24.07 -14.60 -16.66
CA LEU A 220 22.65 -14.99 -16.70
C LEU A 220 22.03 -15.05 -15.30
N TRP A 221 22.70 -15.67 -14.33
CA TRP A 221 22.20 -15.76 -12.96
C TRP A 221 21.95 -14.39 -12.34
N PHE A 222 22.94 -13.49 -12.37
CA PHE A 222 22.78 -12.15 -11.80
C PHE A 222 21.79 -11.29 -12.59
N LYS A 223 21.64 -11.51 -13.91
CA LYS A 223 20.58 -10.88 -14.71
C LYS A 223 19.18 -11.33 -14.27
N ALA A 224 18.98 -12.63 -14.06
CA ALA A 224 17.74 -13.16 -13.51
C ALA A 224 17.41 -12.57 -12.13
N LEU A 225 18.39 -12.53 -11.21
CA LEU A 225 18.22 -11.91 -9.90
C LEU A 225 17.89 -10.41 -10.00
N THR A 226 18.51 -9.69 -10.94
CA THR A 226 18.19 -8.28 -11.19
C THR A 226 16.73 -8.10 -11.59
N TYR A 227 16.22 -8.93 -12.50
CA TYR A 227 14.80 -8.90 -12.87
C TYR A 227 13.87 -9.21 -11.71
N LEU A 228 14.22 -10.16 -10.82
CA LEU A 228 13.46 -10.41 -9.59
C LEU A 228 13.42 -9.18 -8.67
N ARG A 229 14.56 -8.48 -8.49
CA ARG A 229 14.65 -7.29 -7.63
C ARG A 229 13.80 -6.12 -8.13
N ILE A 230 13.62 -6.00 -9.44
CA ILE A 230 12.74 -4.98 -10.05
C ILE A 230 11.33 -5.51 -10.36
N GLU A 231 10.97 -6.68 -9.82
CA GLU A 231 9.65 -7.32 -9.99
C GLU A 231 9.26 -7.61 -11.46
N ASP A 232 10.24 -7.71 -12.37
CA ASP A 232 10.02 -8.12 -13.76
C ASP A 232 10.06 -9.65 -13.88
N THR A 233 9.02 -10.26 -13.34
CA THR A 233 8.80 -11.71 -13.29
C THR A 233 8.94 -12.37 -14.66
N ARG A 234 8.41 -11.72 -15.71
CA ARG A 234 8.41 -12.27 -17.07
C ARG A 234 9.83 -12.41 -17.62
N ASN A 235 10.65 -11.37 -17.50
CA ASN A 235 12.01 -11.44 -17.97
C ASN A 235 12.89 -12.33 -17.08
N ALA A 236 12.64 -12.35 -15.75
CA ALA A 236 13.30 -13.29 -14.86
C ALA A 236 13.07 -14.74 -15.31
N GLU A 237 11.81 -15.13 -15.58
CA GLU A 237 11.46 -16.47 -16.04
C GLU A 237 12.16 -16.84 -17.36
N LEU A 238 12.24 -15.91 -18.32
CA LEU A 238 12.93 -16.12 -19.59
C LEU A 238 14.43 -16.40 -19.40
N ILE A 239 15.09 -15.64 -18.53
CA ILE A 239 16.52 -15.83 -18.26
C ILE A 239 16.75 -17.14 -17.49
N LEU A 240 15.90 -17.49 -16.52
CA LEU A 240 16.00 -18.74 -15.79
C LEU A 240 15.80 -19.95 -16.72
N LYS A 241 14.87 -19.87 -17.67
CA LYS A 241 14.70 -20.86 -18.74
C LYS A 241 15.95 -21.03 -19.58
N GLU A 242 16.71 -19.97 -19.83
CA GLU A 242 18.01 -20.06 -20.52
C GLU A 242 19.05 -20.80 -19.67
N ILE A 243 19.11 -20.53 -18.36
CA ILE A 243 20.04 -21.20 -17.43
C ILE A 243 19.80 -22.71 -17.43
N VAL A 244 18.54 -23.16 -17.37
CA VAL A 244 18.22 -24.59 -17.26
C VAL A 244 18.35 -25.38 -18.59
N LYS A 245 18.69 -24.73 -19.71
CA LYS A 245 19.00 -25.45 -20.96
C LYS A 245 20.28 -26.27 -20.88
N LYS A 246 21.22 -25.90 -19.99
CA LYS A 246 22.51 -26.59 -19.84
C LYS A 246 22.76 -26.94 -18.37
N PRO A 247 22.80 -28.24 -18.00
CA PRO A 247 23.09 -28.68 -16.64
C PRO A 247 24.44 -28.20 -16.07
N SER A 248 25.39 -27.82 -16.93
CA SER A 248 26.68 -27.27 -16.53
C SER A 248 26.65 -25.78 -16.16
N ASN A 249 25.52 -25.09 -16.33
CA ASN A 249 25.42 -23.67 -16.00
C ASN A 249 25.49 -23.45 -14.49
N PHE A 250 26.12 -22.35 -14.09
CA PHE A 250 26.08 -21.87 -12.72
C PHE A 250 24.63 -21.75 -12.22
N LYS A 251 24.37 -22.21 -10.99
CA LYS A 251 23.06 -22.17 -10.32
C LYS A 251 21.93 -22.88 -11.07
N PHE A 252 22.25 -23.93 -11.84
CA PHE A 252 21.26 -24.71 -12.57
C PHE A 252 20.15 -25.28 -11.68
N LYS A 253 20.47 -25.80 -10.49
CA LYS A 253 19.47 -26.39 -9.58
C LYS A 253 18.58 -25.31 -9.00
N GLU A 254 19.18 -24.23 -8.51
CA GLU A 254 18.48 -23.08 -7.95
C GLU A 254 17.58 -22.41 -8.99
N ALA A 255 18.02 -22.31 -10.26
CA ALA A 255 17.20 -21.81 -11.35
C ALA A 255 15.98 -22.69 -11.64
N LYS A 256 16.09 -24.02 -11.51
CA LYS A 256 14.94 -24.93 -11.60
C LYS A 256 13.96 -24.73 -10.45
N GLU A 257 14.48 -24.73 -9.22
CA GLU A 257 13.66 -24.51 -8.02
C GLU A 257 12.92 -23.16 -8.08
N LEU A 258 13.58 -22.13 -8.58
CA LEU A 258 12.96 -20.82 -8.75
C LEU A 258 11.93 -20.80 -9.87
N LEU A 259 12.14 -21.54 -10.97
CA LEU A 259 11.13 -21.70 -12.03
C LEU A 259 9.83 -22.34 -11.54
N ASP A 260 9.92 -23.26 -10.56
CA ASP A 260 8.74 -23.90 -9.97
C ASP A 260 7.94 -22.97 -9.03
N ARG A 261 8.45 -21.76 -8.76
CA ARG A 261 7.84 -20.77 -7.86
C ARG A 261 7.04 -19.68 -8.61
N PHE A 262 7.15 -19.63 -9.94
CA PHE A 262 6.34 -18.76 -10.81
C PHE A 262 4.99 -19.41 -11.11
#